data_AF-A0A243PAY8-F1
#
_entry.id   AF-A0A243PAY8-F1
#
_cell.length_a   1.000
_cell.length_b   1.000
_cell.length_c   1.000
_cell.angle_alpha   90.00
_cell.angle_beta   90.00
_cell.angle_gamma   90.00
#
_symmetry.space_group_name_H-M   'P 1'
#
loop_
_entity.id
_entity.type
_entity.pdbx_description
1 polymer ?
#
loop_
_entity_poly.entity_id
_entity_poly.type
_entity_poly.pdbx_seq_one_letter_code
_entity_poly.pdbx_strand_id
1 'polypeptide(L)' 'MIRTIFIATALLSLTACGSGSPDGVGGVSASEASALNDAAAMLDAQKGAAQNDNAGLNPAASTAARADRGRVAPAPASNP' A
#
# COMPACT_ATOMS: atom_id res chain seq x y z
N MET A 1 18.02 -50.83 1.34
CA MET A 1 17.00 -50.41 0.35
C MET A 1 15.85 -49.64 1.00
N ILE A 2 15.29 -50.07 2.14
CA ILE A 2 14.21 -49.33 2.84
C ILE A 2 14.65 -47.94 3.35
N ARG A 3 15.90 -47.78 3.80
CA ARG A 3 16.44 -46.49 4.30
C ARG A 3 16.51 -45.38 3.25
N THR A 4 16.77 -45.72 1.98
CA THR A 4 16.84 -44.74 0.90
C THR A 4 15.44 -44.27 0.47
N ILE A 5 14.42 -45.12 0.63
CA ILE A 5 13.03 -44.77 0.31
C ILE A 5 12.50 -43.71 1.30
N PHE A 6 12.78 -43.85 2.60
CA PHE A 6 12.34 -42.87 3.60
C PHE A 6 12.96 -41.47 3.39
N ILE A 7 14.22 -41.40 2.96
CA ILE A 7 14.90 -40.13 2.67
C ILE A 7 14.30 -39.47 1.43
N ALA A 8 14.01 -40.25 0.39
CA ALA A 8 13.38 -39.75 -0.83
C ALA A 8 11.98 -39.18 -0.55
N THR A 9 11.16 -39.86 0.24
CA THR A 9 9.82 -39.39 0.61
C THR A 9 9.86 -38.10 1.42
N ALA A 10 10.81 -37.96 2.35
CA ALA A 10 10.98 -36.74 3.14
C ALA A 10 11.45 -35.54 2.30
N LEU A 11 12.26 -35.77 1.26
CA LEU A 11 12.69 -34.72 0.33
C LEU A 11 11.55 -34.26 -0.57
N LEU A 12 10.64 -35.17 -1.00
CA LEU A 12 9.47 -34.79 -1.79
C LEU A 12 8.52 -33.87 -1.01
N SER A 13 8.30 -34.10 0.29
CA SER A 13 7.43 -33.24 1.11
C SER A 13 7.99 -31.83 1.34
N LEU A 14 9.31 -31.62 1.22
CA LEU A 14 9.91 -30.28 1.26
C LEU A 14 9.64 -29.50 -0.04
N THR A 15 9.55 -30.16 -1.19
CA THR A 15 9.30 -29.48 -2.49
C THR A 15 7.88 -28.92 -2.61
N ALA A 16 6.92 -29.49 -1.87
CA ALA A 16 5.54 -29.00 -1.80
C ALA A 16 5.38 -27.75 -0.92
N CYS A 17 6.39 -27.40 -0.11
CA CYS A 17 6.39 -26.21 0.75
C CYS A 17 7.25 -25.07 0.17
N GLY A 18 7.57 -25.13 -1.14
CA GLY A 18 8.52 -24.20 -1.77
C GLY A 18 8.25 -23.90 -3.24
N SER A 19 7.06 -24.22 -3.77
CA SER A 19 6.67 -23.92 -5.14
C SER A 19 5.93 -22.57 -5.25
N GLY A 20 6.49 -21.52 -4.66
CA GLY A 20 5.97 -20.16 -4.80
C GLY A 20 6.76 -19.42 -5.88
N SER A 21 6.28 -19.42 -7.12
CA SER A 21 6.71 -18.43 -8.11
C SER A 21 5.51 -17.94 -8.92
N PRO A 22 5.17 -16.67 -8.69
CA PRO A 22 4.98 -15.75 -9.80
C PRO A 22 5.78 -14.46 -9.51
N ASP A 23 7.00 -14.38 -10.05
CA ASP A 23 7.73 -13.15 -10.41
C ASP A 23 7.66 -11.92 -9.48
N GLY A 24 7.61 -12.09 -8.15
CA GLY A 24 7.81 -10.98 -7.24
C GLY A 24 7.90 -11.34 -5.76
N VAL A 25 8.53 -10.43 -5.00
CA VAL A 25 8.86 -10.60 -3.58
C VAL A 25 7.60 -10.45 -2.72
N GLY A 26 7.40 -11.34 -1.74
CA GLY A 26 6.33 -11.19 -0.76
C GLY A 26 4.91 -11.50 -1.25
N GLY A 27 4.75 -12.18 -2.38
CA GLY A 27 3.43 -12.55 -2.92
C GLY A 27 2.78 -11.50 -3.82
N VAL A 28 3.51 -10.43 -4.16
CA VAL A 28 3.11 -9.40 -5.12
C VAL A 28 3.80 -9.70 -6.45
N SER A 29 3.07 -9.69 -7.56
CA SER A 29 3.67 -9.85 -8.90
C SER A 29 4.42 -8.59 -9.35
N ALA A 30 5.43 -8.70 -10.22
CA ALA A 30 6.11 -7.53 -10.78
C ALA A 30 5.14 -6.51 -11.41
N SER A 31 4.11 -6.97 -12.12
CA SER A 31 3.07 -6.12 -12.70
C SER A 31 2.23 -5.39 -11.66
N GLU A 32 1.94 -6.06 -10.55
CA GLU A 32 1.19 -5.46 -9.44
C GLU A 32 2.05 -4.40 -8.73
N ALA A 33 3.32 -4.69 -8.47
CA ALA A 33 4.25 -3.71 -7.90
C ALA A 33 4.37 -2.46 -8.79
N SER A 34 4.46 -2.62 -10.13
CA SER A 34 4.45 -1.49 -11.07
C SER A 34 3.15 -0.69 -11.02
N ALA A 35 2.00 -1.35 -10.99
CA ALA A 35 0.70 -0.66 -10.89
C ALA A 35 0.55 0.14 -9.59
N LEU A 36 1.05 -0.38 -8.46
CA LEU A 36 1.09 0.36 -7.20
C LEU A 36 2.01 1.58 -7.28
N ASN A 37 3.17 1.44 -7.91
CA ASN A 37 4.11 2.55 -8.12
C ASN A 37 3.49 3.65 -8.99
N ASP A 38 2.80 3.27 -10.07
CA ASP A 38 2.12 4.22 -10.95
C ASP A 38 0.99 4.96 -10.23
N ALA A 39 0.20 4.24 -9.43
CA ALA A 39 -0.82 4.86 -8.58
C ALA A 39 -0.20 5.84 -7.56
N ALA A 40 0.94 5.51 -6.98
CA ALA A 40 1.67 6.39 -6.07
C ALA A 40 2.21 7.63 -6.81
N ALA A 41 2.74 7.48 -8.03
CA ALA A 41 3.19 8.59 -8.86
C ALA A 41 2.05 9.54 -9.22
N MET A 42 0.87 9.01 -9.55
CA MET A 42 -0.33 9.82 -9.79
C MET A 42 -0.76 10.60 -8.54
N LEU A 43 -0.68 10.00 -7.36
CA LEU A 43 -0.99 10.67 -6.10
C LEU A 43 0.05 11.75 -5.75
N ASP A 44 1.34 11.48 -5.98
CA ASP A 44 2.42 12.44 -5.72
C ASP A 44 2.30 13.66 -6.64
N ALA A 45 1.96 13.46 -7.92
CA ALA A 45 1.66 14.55 -8.85
C ALA A 45 0.52 15.46 -8.37
N GLN A 46 -0.56 14.88 -7.82
CA GLN A 46 -1.67 15.65 -7.23
C GLN A 46 -1.24 16.38 -5.95
N LYS A 47 -0.41 15.73 -5.12
CA LYS A 47 0.09 16.32 -3.87
C LYS A 47 1.02 17.50 -4.13
N GLY A 48 1.88 17.42 -5.14
CA GLY A 48 2.74 18.52 -5.59
C GLY A 48 1.92 19.74 -6.04
N ALA A 49 0.84 19.52 -6.80
CA ALA A 49 -0.09 20.59 -7.16
C ALA A 49 -0.75 21.23 -5.94
N ALA A 50 -1.28 20.42 -5.01
CA ALA A 50 -1.91 20.92 -3.79
C ALA A 50 -0.92 21.58 -2.79
N GLN A 51 0.36 21.23 -2.83
CA GLN A 51 1.39 21.89 -2.02
C GLN A 51 1.77 23.25 -2.59
N ASN A 52 1.76 23.40 -3.92
CA ASN A 52 1.97 24.70 -4.58
C ASN A 52 0.84 25.69 -4.24
N ASP A 53 -0.40 25.24 -4.12
CA ASP A 53 -1.53 26.08 -3.70
C ASP A 53 -1.38 26.59 -2.25
N ASN A 54 -0.69 25.82 -1.40
CA ASN A 54 -0.39 26.20 -0.03
C ASN A 54 0.93 26.99 0.12
N ALA A 55 1.72 27.13 -0.95
CA ALA A 55 3.04 27.79 -0.92
C ALA A 55 2.95 29.30 -0.61
N GLY A 56 1.78 29.92 -0.79
CA GLY A 56 1.50 31.31 -0.41
C GLY A 56 0.87 31.50 0.97
N LEU A 57 0.55 30.43 1.69
CA LEU A 57 -0.08 30.51 3.01
C LEU A 57 0.95 30.72 4.10
N ASN A 58 0.65 31.60 5.05
CA ASN A 58 1.48 31.74 6.24
C ASN A 58 1.42 30.44 7.10
N PRO A 59 2.38 30.24 8.03
CA PRO A 59 2.45 29.03 8.85
C PRO A 59 1.17 28.77 9.67
N ALA A 60 0.50 29.82 10.15
CA ALA A 60 -0.74 29.68 10.90
C ALA A 60 -1.89 29.17 10.02
N ALA A 61 -2.03 29.68 8.79
CA ALA A 61 -3.04 29.26 7.83
C ALA A 61 -2.85 27.79 7.41
N SER A 62 -1.59 27.37 7.16
CA SER A 62 -1.30 25.97 6.85
C SER A 62 -1.61 25.02 8.02
N THR A 63 -1.38 25.47 9.25
CA THR A 63 -1.71 24.70 10.47
C THR A 63 -3.21 24.59 10.67
N ALA A 64 -3.96 25.67 10.45
CA ALA A 64 -5.41 25.68 10.50
C ALA A 64 -6.03 24.75 9.45
N ALA A 65 -5.55 24.79 8.20
CA ALA A 65 -6.02 23.91 7.13
C ALA A 65 -5.78 22.42 7.42
N ARG A 66 -4.65 22.07 8.06
CA ARG A 66 -4.39 20.69 8.52
C ARG A 66 -5.32 20.28 9.65
N ALA A 67 -5.58 21.16 10.60
CA ALA A 67 -6.51 20.90 11.71
C ALA A 67 -7.95 20.74 11.21
N ASP A 68 -8.33 21.46 10.14
CA ASP A 68 -9.66 21.40 9.56
C ASP A 68 -9.95 20.08 8.82
N ARG A 69 -8.96 19.50 8.12
CA ARG A 69 -9.11 18.19 7.44
C ARG A 69 -9.55 17.05 8.38
N GLY A 70 -9.25 17.15 9.68
CA GLY A 70 -9.66 16.17 10.68
C GLY A 70 -11.04 16.43 11.30
N ARG A 71 -11.69 17.56 10.99
CA ARG A 71 -13.04 17.85 11.48
C ARG A 71 -14.06 17.14 10.60
N VAL A 72 -14.88 16.30 11.23
CA VAL A 72 -16.15 15.86 10.65
C VAL A 72 -17.13 17.03 10.77
N ALA A 73 -17.73 17.44 9.65
CA ALA A 73 -18.73 18.50 9.65
C ALA A 73 -19.91 18.09 10.56
N PRO A 74 -20.43 19.01 11.42
CA PRO A 74 -21.60 18.71 12.22
C PRO A 74 -22.79 18.40 11.29
N ALA A 75 -23.50 17.30 11.60
CA ALA A 75 -24.70 16.92 10.87
C ALA A 75 -25.71 18.08 10.86
N PRO A 76 -26.41 18.34 9.74
CA PRO A 76 -27.39 19.41 9.69
C PRO A 76 -28.45 19.17 10.77
N ALA A 77 -28.77 20.21 11.53
CA ALA A 77 -29.78 20.15 12.56
C ALA A 77 -31.13 19.75 11.92
N SER A 78 -31.61 18.55 12.25
CA SER A 78 -32.97 18.12 11.96
C SER A 78 -33.93 18.98 12.79
N ASN A 79 -34.53 19.98 12.16
CA ASN A 79 -35.62 20.75 12.76
C ASN A 79 -36.86 19.84 12.83
N PRO A 80 -37.62 19.81 13.96
CA PRO A 80 -38.82 18.99 14.09
C PRO A 80 -39.96 19.41 13.17
#